data_AF-A0A0D7P4I4-F1
#
_entry.id   AF-A0A0D7P4I4-F1
#
_cell.length_a   1.000
_cell.length_b   1.000
_cell.length_c   1.000
_cell.angle_alpha   90.00
_cell.angle_beta   90.00
_cell.angle_gamma   90.00
#
_symmetry.space_group_name_H-M   'P 1'
#
loop_
_entity.id
_entity.type
_entity.pdbx_description
1 polymer ?
#
loop_
_entity_poly.entity_id
_entity_poly.type
_entity_poly.pdbx_seq_one_letter_code
_entity_poly.pdbx_strand_id
1 'polypeptide(L)' 'MLISGLVPSAVAGGPSPEVARKCMRYSYIAYPYQRPGSVRMSGDRQTYFRDCMDKEGNIPVPEKPASSAQHQS' A
#
# COMPACT_ATOMS: atom_id res chain seq x y z
N MET A 1 -18.03 40.51 8.53
CA MET A 1 -18.26 39.11 8.95
C MET A 1 -18.12 38.23 7.71
N LEU A 2 -17.05 37.46 7.60
CA LEU A 2 -16.86 36.50 6.51
C LEU A 2 -16.82 35.11 7.12
N ILE A 3 -17.92 34.39 6.93
CA ILE A 3 -18.05 32.96 7.21
C ILE A 3 -17.26 32.20 6.15
N SER A 4 -16.00 31.89 6.44
CA SER A 4 -15.24 30.89 5.68
C SER A 4 -15.84 29.52 6.00
N GLY A 5 -16.85 29.13 5.22
CA GLY A 5 -17.33 27.77 5.20
C GLY A 5 -16.17 26.87 4.79
N LEU A 6 -15.70 26.04 5.72
CA LEU A 6 -14.94 24.86 5.37
C LEU A 6 -15.86 23.98 4.53
N VAL A 7 -15.83 24.17 3.22
CA VAL A 7 -16.22 23.12 2.29
C VAL A 7 -15.27 21.98 2.61
N PRO A 8 -15.76 20.81 3.07
CA PRO A 8 -14.91 19.64 3.10
C PRO A 8 -14.58 19.38 1.64
N SER A 9 -13.39 19.78 1.21
CA SER A 9 -12.77 19.26 0.01
C SER A 9 -12.66 17.77 0.26
N ALA A 10 -13.71 17.03 -0.10
CA ALA A 10 -13.59 15.63 -0.40
C ALA A 10 -12.41 15.57 -1.36
N VAL A 11 -11.30 15.01 -0.87
CA VAL A 11 -10.13 14.71 -1.68
C VAL A 11 -10.60 13.72 -2.74
N ALA A 12 -11.13 14.28 -3.82
CA ALA A 12 -11.48 13.60 -5.05
C ALA A 12 -10.15 13.32 -5.75
N GLY A 13 -9.69 12.07 -5.70
CA GLY A 13 -8.44 11.64 -6.32
C GLY A 13 -7.62 10.63 -5.50
N GLY A 14 -8.04 10.32 -4.27
CA GLY A 14 -7.51 9.13 -3.58
C GLY A 14 -8.17 7.87 -4.15
N PRO A 15 -7.43 6.78 -4.39
CA PRO A 15 -8.04 5.51 -4.81
C PRO A 15 -9.09 5.08 -3.78
N SER A 16 -10.14 4.38 -4.25
CA SER A 16 -11.25 3.97 -3.39
C SER A 16 -10.73 3.33 -2.08
N PRO A 17 -11.38 3.58 -0.92
CA PRO A 17 -11.04 2.90 0.33
C PRO A 17 -11.08 1.36 0.23
N GLU A 18 -11.80 0.78 -0.74
CA GLU A 18 -11.67 -0.66 -1.06
C GLU A 18 -10.29 -1.01 -1.63
N VAL A 19 -9.79 -0.22 -2.58
CA VAL A 19 -8.49 -0.39 -3.24
C VAL A 19 -7.38 -0.27 -2.20
N ALA A 20 -7.41 0.77 -1.35
CA ALA A 20 -6.41 0.95 -0.31
C ALA A 20 -6.33 -0.25 0.65
N ARG A 21 -7.49 -0.80 1.07
CA ARG A 21 -7.55 -2.01 1.90
C ARG A 21 -6.99 -3.23 1.19
N LYS A 22 -7.32 -3.42 -0.09
CA LYS A 22 -6.79 -4.51 -0.92
C LYS A 22 -5.26 -4.42 -1.05
N CYS A 23 -4.76 -3.25 -1.39
CA CYS A 23 -3.33 -2.98 -1.57
C CYS A 23 -2.54 -3.16 -0.28
N MET A 24 -3.06 -2.68 0.85
CA MET A 24 -2.47 -2.96 2.15
C MET A 24 -2.39 -4.46 2.41
N ARG A 25 -3.51 -5.19 2.26
CA ARG A 25 -3.53 -6.63 2.49
C ARG A 25 -2.51 -7.36 1.62
N TYR A 26 -2.44 -7.03 0.34
CA TYR A 26 -1.51 -7.65 -0.60
C TYR A 26 -0.06 -7.33 -0.25
N SER A 27 0.24 -6.10 0.16
CA SER A 27 1.59 -5.73 0.61
C SER A 27 2.06 -6.53 1.83
N TYR A 28 1.15 -6.85 2.77
CA TYR A 28 1.47 -7.70 3.92
C TYR A 28 1.61 -9.18 3.57
N ILE A 29 0.96 -9.64 2.49
CA ILE A 29 1.12 -11.01 1.97
C ILE A 29 2.46 -11.13 1.24
N ALA A 30 2.78 -10.19 0.35
CA ALA A 30 4.01 -10.19 -0.42
C ALA A 30 5.26 -9.97 0.46
N TYR A 31 5.14 -9.15 1.51
CA TYR A 31 6.27 -8.72 2.36
C TYR A 31 5.99 -8.89 3.86
N PRO A 32 5.77 -10.12 4.36
CA PRO A 32 5.33 -10.38 5.72
C PRO A 32 6.37 -10.01 6.79
N TYR A 33 7.66 -10.10 6.45
CA TYR A 33 8.78 -9.79 7.34
C TYR A 33 9.20 -8.32 7.29
N GLN A 34 8.69 -7.55 6.33
CA GLN A 34 9.00 -6.14 6.14
C GLN A 34 8.03 -5.24 6.94
N ARG A 35 7.92 -5.47 8.25
CA ARG A 35 7.04 -4.68 9.12
C ARG A 35 7.61 -3.27 9.34
N PRO A 36 6.76 -2.25 9.62
CA PRO A 36 7.25 -0.93 10.00
C PRO A 36 8.15 -1.07 11.23
N GLY A 37 9.37 -0.52 11.18
CA GLY A 37 10.39 -0.70 12.21
C GLY A 37 11.46 -1.74 11.87
N SER A 38 11.28 -2.55 10.82
CA SER A 38 12.37 -3.34 10.25
C SER A 38 13.30 -2.40 9.45
N VAL A 39 14.50 -2.17 10.00
CA VAL A 39 15.46 -1.13 9.58
C VAL A 39 15.87 -1.22 8.11
N ARG A 40 15.86 -2.42 7.51
CA ARG A 40 16.41 -2.62 6.15
C ARG A 40 15.39 -2.86 5.05
N MET A 41 14.13 -3.16 5.37
CA MET A 41 13.22 -3.76 4.38
C MET A 41 11.87 -3.04 4.24
N SER A 42 11.57 -1.97 4.99
CA SER A 42 10.26 -1.30 4.86
C SER A 42 10.01 -0.61 3.49
N GLY A 43 11.02 -0.54 2.62
CA GLY A 43 10.95 0.10 1.31
C GLY A 43 10.13 -0.67 0.27
N ASP A 44 10.37 -1.98 0.09
CA ASP A 44 9.70 -2.75 -0.98
C ASP A 44 8.20 -2.84 -0.74
N ARG A 45 7.79 -3.07 0.52
CA ARG A 45 6.38 -3.06 0.90
C ARG A 45 5.69 -1.71 0.59
N GLN A 46 6.36 -0.58 0.84
CA GLN A 46 5.82 0.75 0.51
C GLN A 46 5.76 1.00 -1.00
N THR A 47 6.75 0.50 -1.74
CA THR A 47 6.77 0.56 -3.21
C THR A 47 5.65 -0.30 -3.81
N TYR A 48 5.46 -1.52 -3.32
CA TYR A 48 4.36 -2.39 -3.73
C TYR A 48 2.99 -1.78 -3.44
N PHE A 49 2.82 -1.20 -2.25
CA PHE A 49 1.57 -0.52 -1.90
C PHE A 49 1.27 0.63 -2.88
N ARG A 50 2.28 1.45 -3.21
CA ARG A 50 2.14 2.54 -4.18
C ARG A 50 1.82 2.02 -5.59
N ASP A 51 2.52 1.00 -6.07
CA ASP A 51 2.26 0.38 -7.37
C ASP A 51 0.85 -0.23 -7.45
N CYS A 52 0.40 -0.88 -6.37
CA CYS A 52 -0.97 -1.38 -6.29
C CYS A 52 -2.01 -0.26 -6.36
N MET A 53 -1.76 0.87 -5.68
CA MET A 53 -2.66 2.02 -5.65
C MET A 53 -2.72 2.72 -7.01
N ASP A 54 -1.57 2.85 -7.69
CA ASP A 54 -1.46 3.40 -9.05
C ASP A 54 -2.25 2.58 -10.07
N LYS A 55 -2.28 1.25 -9.90
CA LYS A 55 -3.04 0.31 -10.72
C LYS A 55 -4.48 0.12 -10.27
N GLU A 56 -4.99 0.93 -9.35
CA GLU A 56 -6.34 0.82 -8.77
C GLU A 56 -6.65 -0.58 -8.19
N GLY A 57 -5.62 -1.28 -7.69
CA GLY A 57 -5.75 -2.64 -7.19
C GLY A 57 -5.86 -3.71 -8.27
N ASN A 58 -5.66 -3.38 -9.55
CA ASN A 58 -5.56 -4.32 -10.67
C ASN A 58 -4.17 -4.97 -10.74
N ILE A 59 -3.74 -5.55 -9.62
CA ILE A 59 -2.54 -6.35 -9.53
C ILE A 59 -2.89 -7.79 -9.16
N PRO A 60 -2.09 -8.77 -9.61
CA PRO A 60 -2.31 -10.16 -9.25
C PRO A 60 -2.28 -10.35 -7.73
N VAL A 61 -3.00 -11.37 -7.25
CA VAL A 61 -2.91 -11.79 -5.85
C VAL A 61 -1.46 -12.22 -5.60
N PRO A 62 -0.74 -11.60 -4.66
CA PRO A 62 0.61 -12.02 -4.36
C PRO A 62 0.58 -13.45 -3.81
N GLU A 63 1.40 -14.31 -4.39
CA GLU A 63 1.68 -15.60 -3.79
C GLU A 63 2.34 -15.35 -2.43
N LYS A 64 2.00 -16.16 -1.43
CA LYS A 64 2.74 -16.12 -0.16
C LYS A 64 4.20 -16.34 -0.51
N PRO A 65 5.14 -15.48 -0.06
CA PRO A 65 6.53 -15.73 -0.30
C PRO A 65 6.85 -17.10 0.30
N ALA A 66 7.22 -18.05 -0.55
CA ALA A 66 7.95 -19.21 -0.08
C ALA A 66 9.12 -18.64 0.73
N SER A 67 9.28 -19.14 1.96
CA SER A 67 10.17 -18.62 3.01
C SER A 67 11.67 -18.58 2.64
N SER A 68 12.03 -18.65 1.35
CA SER A 68 13.37 -18.83 0.80
C SER A 68 13.81 -17.77 -0.22
N ALA A 69 12.96 -16.81 -0.64
CA ALA A 69 13.32 -15.87 -1.72
C ALA A 69 13.77 -14.46 -1.27
N GLN A 70 14.01 -14.21 0.03
CA GLN A 70 14.69 -12.97 0.48
C GLN A 70 16.19 -13.19 0.79
N HIS A 71 16.78 -14.24 0.23
CA HIS A 71 18.23 -14.42 0.11
C HIS A 71 18.66 -14.05 -1.32
N GLN A 72 19.07 -12.80 -1.54
CA GLN A 72 19.85 -12.25 -2.66
C GLN A 72 19.76 -10.72 -2.52
N SER A 73 20.80 -9.94 -2.21
CA SER A 73 22.26 -10.12 -2.21
C SER A 73 22.90 -9.20 -1.16
#